data_AF-A0A8M8USX6-F1
#
_entry.id   AF-A0A8M8USX6-F1
#
_cell.length_a   1.000
_cell.length_b   1.000
_cell.length_c   1.000
_cell.angle_alpha   90.00
_cell.angle_beta   90.00
_cell.angle_gamma   90.00
#
_symmetry.space_group_name_H-M   'P 1'
#
loop_
_entity.id
_entity.type
_entity.pdbx_description
1 polymer ?
#
loop_
_entity_poly.entity_id
_entity_poly.type
_entity_poly.pdbx_seq_one_letter_code
_entity_poly.pdbx_strand_id
1 'polypeptide(L)'
;MVSDSDTPEIIWTHKMRAENLIRQVLQHLGDFPQKLSQHCHSLYDYAPMPPVTYPELKDEMWCHRYYLRNLCDEIRFPNWPIVEHVEFLQSLLVMWREELTRRPTDLSEEEACKILEISIDEVSRDEAPKKPSFESVEEIPNISKQIEYIDEEKLKRQYRKLAMKYHPNKNPEEREKFLAVQNAYECLQVTMQGLQGPQTWRLLLLLKGPVYSI
;
A
#
# COMPACT_ATOMS: atom_id res chain seq x y z
N MET A 1 -9.01 -2.24 29.78
CA MET A 1 -7.98 -2.00 28.73
C MET A 1 -8.08 -3.16 27.76
N VAL A 2 -8.24 -2.92 26.46
CA VAL A 2 -8.22 -4.01 25.46
C VAL A 2 -6.79 -4.56 25.43
N SER A 3 -6.63 -5.86 25.64
CA SER A 3 -5.34 -6.57 25.59
C SER A 3 -4.81 -6.59 24.16
N ASP A 4 -3.48 -6.54 24.02
CA ASP A 4 -2.85 -6.73 22.73
C ASP A 4 -2.95 -8.18 22.29
N SER A 5 -3.27 -8.38 21.02
CA SER A 5 -3.32 -9.69 20.38
C SER A 5 -2.36 -9.69 19.20
N ASP A 6 -1.42 -10.60 19.20
CA ASP A 6 -0.51 -10.84 18.07
C ASP A 6 -0.32 -12.35 17.99
N THR A 7 -1.25 -13.01 17.32
CA THR A 7 -1.32 -14.46 17.13
C THR A 7 -1.48 -14.78 15.64
N PRO A 8 -1.36 -16.06 15.24
CA PRO A 8 -1.65 -16.48 13.88
C PRO A 8 -3.08 -16.16 13.42
N GLU A 9 -4.06 -15.98 14.32
CA GLU A 9 -5.45 -15.68 13.95
C GLU A 9 -5.78 -14.18 13.98
N ILE A 10 -5.11 -13.43 14.87
CA ILE A 10 -5.45 -12.03 15.13
C ILE A 10 -4.18 -11.24 15.39
N ILE A 11 -3.96 -10.21 14.56
CA ILE A 11 -2.95 -9.17 14.79
C ILE A 11 -3.69 -7.87 15.06
N TRP A 12 -3.76 -7.50 16.34
CA TRP A 12 -4.40 -6.30 16.84
C TRP A 12 -3.71 -5.77 18.09
N THR A 13 -2.71 -4.92 17.85
CA THR A 13 -1.84 -4.38 18.90
C THR A 13 -2.28 -2.99 19.35
N HIS A 14 -1.73 -2.52 20.47
CA HIS A 14 -1.95 -1.16 20.96
C HIS A 14 -1.51 -0.13 19.93
N LYS A 15 -0.42 -0.41 19.21
CA LYS A 15 0.10 0.45 18.15
C LYS A 15 -0.91 0.62 17.01
N MET A 16 -1.47 -0.48 16.50
CA MET A 16 -2.51 -0.43 15.46
C MET A 16 -3.76 0.34 15.91
N ARG A 17 -4.13 0.22 17.18
CA ARG A 17 -5.26 0.94 17.77
C ARG A 17 -4.97 2.43 17.95
N ALA A 18 -3.97 2.75 18.76
CA ALA A 18 -3.71 4.10 19.26
C ALA A 18 -3.02 4.98 18.22
N GLU A 19 -2.00 4.46 17.55
CA GLU A 19 -1.15 5.26 16.65
C GLU A 19 -1.69 5.30 15.21
N ASN A 20 -2.45 4.29 14.79
CA ASN A 20 -3.04 4.23 13.46
C ASN A 20 -4.54 4.59 13.48
N LEU A 21 -5.40 3.69 13.98
CA LEU A 21 -6.86 3.86 13.87
C LEU A 21 -7.37 5.12 14.61
N ILE A 22 -7.09 5.23 15.91
CA ILE A 22 -7.57 6.35 16.74
C ILE A 22 -7.01 7.66 16.23
N ARG A 23 -5.72 7.71 15.90
CA ARG A 23 -5.08 8.91 15.34
C ARG A 23 -5.75 9.37 14.05
N GLN A 24 -6.00 8.45 13.11
CA GLN A 24 -6.66 8.78 11.83
C GLN A 24 -8.11 9.22 12.02
N VAL A 25 -8.86 8.57 12.90
CA VAL A 25 -10.22 8.98 13.24
C VAL A 25 -10.24 10.39 13.85
N LEU A 26 -9.35 10.68 14.81
CA LEU A 26 -9.25 12.01 15.41
C LEU A 26 -8.84 13.08 14.39
N GLN A 27 -7.89 12.76 13.51
CA GLN A 27 -7.49 13.66 12.43
C GLN A 27 -8.63 13.92 11.44
N HIS A 28 -9.43 12.90 11.13
CA HIS A 28 -10.59 13.02 10.25
C HIS A 28 -11.74 13.82 10.88
N LEU A 29 -11.97 13.64 12.19
CA LEU A 29 -12.96 14.43 12.94
C LEU A 29 -12.51 15.88 13.16
N GLY A 30 -11.20 16.16 13.13
CA GLY A 30 -10.63 17.48 13.34
C GLY A 30 -11.13 18.10 14.65
N ASP A 31 -11.62 19.34 14.57
CA ASP A 31 -12.12 20.06 15.75
C ASP A 31 -13.57 19.72 16.10
N PHE A 32 -14.24 18.83 15.36
CA PHE A 32 -15.65 18.50 15.61
C PHE A 32 -15.92 18.02 17.04
N PRO A 33 -15.10 17.15 17.66
CA PRO A 33 -15.31 16.74 19.05
C PRO A 33 -15.26 17.93 20.03
N GLN A 34 -14.41 18.92 19.77
CA GLN A 34 -14.31 20.14 20.57
C GLN A 34 -15.50 21.08 20.31
N LYS A 35 -15.96 21.19 19.06
CA LYS A 35 -17.18 21.95 18.72
C LYS A 35 -18.41 21.34 19.37
N LEU A 36 -18.52 20.02 19.38
CA LEU A 36 -19.65 19.30 19.98
C LEU A 36 -19.69 19.48 21.50
N SER A 37 -18.53 19.55 22.18
CA SER A 37 -18.49 19.79 23.64
C SER A 37 -18.94 21.20 24.02
N GLN A 38 -18.74 22.19 23.14
CA GLN A 38 -19.20 23.58 23.33
C GLN A 38 -20.64 23.79 22.87
N HIS A 39 -21.04 23.11 21.79
CA HIS A 39 -22.33 23.25 21.12
C HIS A 39 -22.92 21.88 20.81
N CYS A 40 -23.76 21.38 21.73
CA CYS A 40 -24.35 20.04 21.65
C CYS A 40 -25.27 19.81 20.44
N HIS A 41 -25.74 20.87 19.76
CA HIS A 41 -26.56 20.78 18.55
C HIS A 41 -25.75 20.87 17.25
N SER A 42 -24.42 20.87 17.32
CA SER A 42 -23.56 20.88 16.13
C SER A 42 -23.79 19.64 15.28
N LEU A 43 -24.18 19.85 14.03
CA LEU A 43 -24.32 18.76 13.07
C LEU A 43 -22.95 18.38 12.52
N TYR A 44 -22.67 17.08 12.49
CA TYR A 44 -21.50 16.55 11.79
C TYR A 44 -21.79 16.50 10.29
N ASP A 45 -20.97 17.19 9.50
CA ASP A 45 -21.01 17.05 8.04
C ASP A 45 -20.24 15.79 7.66
N TYR A 46 -20.96 14.78 7.15
CA TYR A 46 -20.37 13.48 6.88
C TYR A 46 -19.40 13.56 5.71
N ALA A 47 -18.17 13.12 5.96
CA ALA A 47 -17.17 12.87 4.93
C ALA A 47 -16.67 11.41 5.05
N PRO A 48 -16.40 10.71 3.94
CA PRO A 48 -15.81 9.38 4.01
C PRO A 48 -14.38 9.48 4.54
N MET A 49 -14.04 8.64 5.52
CA MET A 49 -12.68 8.55 6.04
C MET A 49 -11.78 7.79 5.06
N PRO A 50 -10.53 8.25 4.83
CA PRO A 50 -9.55 7.47 4.08
C PRO A 50 -9.35 6.06 4.66
N PRO A 51 -9.01 5.06 3.84
CA PRO A 51 -8.69 3.72 4.33
C PRO A 51 -7.53 3.76 5.33
N VAL A 52 -7.67 3.03 6.44
CA VAL A 52 -6.61 2.91 7.44
C VAL A 52 -5.59 1.90 6.97
N THR A 53 -4.34 2.36 6.76
CA THR A 53 -3.21 1.49 6.46
C THR A 53 -2.48 1.08 7.73
N TYR A 54 -2.06 -0.18 7.80
CA TYR A 54 -1.30 -0.75 8.92
C TYR A 54 0.07 -1.21 8.42
N PRO A 55 1.14 -0.44 8.65
CA PRO A 55 2.49 -0.80 8.23
C PRO A 55 2.94 -2.17 8.77
N GLU A 56 2.43 -2.55 9.95
CA GLU A 56 2.71 -3.83 10.61
C GLU A 56 2.22 -5.03 9.79
N LEU A 57 1.23 -4.84 8.92
CA LEU A 57 0.64 -5.89 8.09
C LEU A 57 1.19 -5.90 6.65
N LYS A 58 2.15 -5.03 6.30
CA LYS A 58 2.63 -4.87 4.92
C LYS A 58 3.12 -6.18 4.30
N ASP A 59 3.88 -6.96 5.07
CA ASP A 59 4.48 -8.21 4.61
C ASP A 59 3.75 -9.44 5.17
N GLU A 60 2.51 -9.27 5.60
CA GLU A 60 1.68 -10.32 6.14
C GLU A 60 0.72 -10.87 5.07
N MET A 61 0.41 -12.17 5.13
CA MET A 61 -0.58 -12.77 4.25
C MET A 61 -1.69 -13.41 5.05
N TRP A 62 -2.90 -12.89 4.85
CA TRP A 62 -4.11 -13.51 5.36
C TRP A 62 -4.57 -14.61 4.41
N CYS A 63 -4.61 -15.85 4.90
CA CYS A 63 -5.14 -17.01 4.19
C CYS A 63 -6.17 -17.72 5.07
N HIS A 64 -7.44 -17.73 4.62
CA HIS A 64 -8.60 -18.27 5.34
C HIS A 64 -8.84 -17.61 6.72
N ARG A 65 -8.13 -18.09 7.75
CA ARG A 65 -8.24 -17.65 9.15
C ARG A 65 -6.90 -17.28 9.77
N TYR A 66 -5.83 -17.37 9.00
CA TYR A 66 -4.48 -17.30 9.53
C TYR A 66 -3.64 -16.27 8.78
N TYR A 67 -2.92 -15.49 9.56
CA TYR A 67 -1.76 -14.70 9.17
C TYR A 67 -0.57 -15.65 9.02
N LEU A 68 -0.20 -15.93 7.77
CA LEU A 68 0.76 -16.97 7.42
C LEU A 68 2.15 -16.74 7.99
N ARG A 69 2.60 -15.49 8.12
CA ARG A 69 3.93 -15.21 8.70
C ARG A 69 3.95 -15.55 10.18
N ASN A 70 2.91 -15.18 10.94
CA ASN A 70 2.76 -15.61 12.33
C ASN A 70 2.59 -17.14 12.43
N LEU A 71 1.78 -17.75 11.56
CA LEU A 71 1.58 -19.20 11.56
C LEU A 71 2.89 -19.97 11.29
N CYS A 72 3.76 -19.44 10.42
CA CYS A 72 5.06 -20.06 10.10
C CYS A 72 6.17 -19.76 11.13
N ASP A 73 5.87 -19.01 12.20
CA ASP A 73 6.84 -18.70 13.26
C ASP A 73 6.78 -19.78 14.36
N GLU A 74 7.56 -20.85 14.17
CA GLU A 74 7.66 -21.97 15.12
C GLU A 74 8.27 -21.59 16.47
N ILE A 75 9.03 -20.48 16.52
CA ILE A 75 9.67 -20.04 17.76
C ILE A 75 8.64 -19.38 18.67
N ARG A 76 7.77 -18.55 18.08
CA ARG A 76 6.72 -17.83 18.83
C ARG A 76 5.48 -18.68 19.05
N PHE A 77 5.10 -19.51 18.08
CA PHE A 77 3.84 -20.27 18.09
C PHE A 77 4.07 -21.76 17.79
N PRO A 78 4.74 -22.50 18.70
CA PRO A 78 4.98 -23.92 18.50
C PRO A 78 3.66 -24.70 18.49
N ASN A 79 3.49 -25.57 17.49
CA ASN A 79 2.33 -26.48 17.33
C ASN A 79 0.97 -25.77 17.37
N TRP A 80 0.84 -24.61 16.71
CA TRP A 80 -0.44 -23.90 16.65
C TRP A 80 -1.52 -24.76 15.97
N PRO A 81 -2.70 -24.97 16.60
CA PRO A 81 -3.73 -25.82 16.04
C PRO A 81 -4.37 -25.21 14.79
N ILE A 82 -4.40 -25.96 13.69
CA ILE A 82 -5.08 -25.55 12.46
C ILE A 82 -6.51 -26.10 12.46
N VAL A 83 -7.48 -25.20 12.55
CA VAL A 83 -8.90 -25.47 12.43
C VAL A 83 -9.29 -25.39 10.95
N GLU A 84 -10.22 -26.23 10.50
CA GLU A 84 -10.69 -26.25 9.09
C GLU A 84 -9.51 -26.42 8.10
N HIS A 85 -8.63 -27.39 8.39
CA HIS A 85 -7.39 -27.62 7.63
C HIS A 85 -7.65 -27.87 6.13
N VAL A 86 -8.79 -28.46 5.76
CA VAL A 86 -9.16 -28.69 4.35
C VAL A 86 -9.45 -27.37 3.63
N GLU A 87 -10.28 -26.52 4.20
CA GLU A 87 -10.64 -25.20 3.68
C GLU A 87 -9.43 -24.27 3.65
N PHE A 88 -8.58 -24.35 4.69
CA PHE A 88 -7.31 -23.64 4.73
C PHE A 88 -6.40 -24.06 3.57
N LEU A 89 -6.19 -25.37 3.36
CA LEU A 89 -5.35 -25.87 2.28
C LEU A 89 -5.89 -25.52 0.89
N GLN A 90 -7.21 -25.59 0.69
CA GLN A 90 -7.85 -25.15 -0.55
C GLN A 90 -7.60 -23.66 -0.82
N SER A 91 -7.81 -22.81 0.18
CA SER A 91 -7.55 -21.37 0.08
C SER A 91 -6.08 -21.09 -0.24
N LEU A 92 -5.17 -21.82 0.42
CA LEU A 92 -3.73 -21.71 0.21
C LEU A 92 -3.34 -22.09 -1.23
N LEU A 93 -3.91 -23.16 -1.78
CA LEU A 93 -3.70 -23.58 -3.17
C LEU A 93 -4.25 -22.57 -4.18
N VAL A 94 -5.39 -21.96 -3.90
CA VAL A 94 -5.95 -20.89 -4.74
C VAL A 94 -5.00 -19.69 -4.75
N MET A 95 -4.57 -19.20 -3.59
CA MET A 95 -3.62 -18.09 -3.48
C MET A 95 -2.29 -18.41 -4.18
N TRP A 96 -1.78 -19.63 -4.04
CA TRP A 96 -0.59 -20.09 -4.76
C TRP A 96 -0.75 -20.02 -6.27
N ARG A 97 -1.86 -20.52 -6.81
CA ARG A 97 -2.14 -20.46 -8.25
C ARG A 97 -2.25 -19.01 -8.72
N GLU A 98 -2.91 -18.14 -7.97
CA GLU A 98 -3.01 -16.72 -8.29
C GLU A 98 -1.63 -16.05 -8.32
N GLU A 99 -0.79 -16.31 -7.32
CA GLU A 99 0.57 -15.77 -7.25
C GLU A 99 1.42 -16.20 -8.45
N LEU A 100 1.31 -17.47 -8.87
CA LEU A 100 2.02 -17.99 -10.05
C LEU A 100 1.50 -17.40 -11.37
N THR A 101 0.25 -16.97 -11.43
CA THR A 101 -0.32 -16.35 -12.64
C THR A 101 -0.01 -14.86 -12.77
N ARG A 102 0.58 -14.24 -11.74
CA ARG A 102 0.97 -12.82 -11.81
C ARG A 102 2.06 -12.63 -12.86
N ARG A 103 1.79 -11.70 -13.77
CA ARG A 103 2.76 -11.29 -14.78
C ARG A 103 3.45 -10.01 -14.32
N PRO A 104 4.78 -9.89 -14.50
CA PRO A 104 5.43 -8.58 -14.37
C PRO A 104 4.81 -7.62 -15.39
N THR A 105 4.65 -6.35 -15.05
CA THR A 105 4.12 -5.36 -15.99
C THR A 105 5.10 -5.18 -17.15
N ASP A 106 4.59 -5.13 -18.38
CA ASP A 106 5.43 -4.95 -19.57
C ASP A 106 6.05 -3.54 -19.67
N LEU A 107 5.51 -2.58 -18.92
CA LEU A 107 5.98 -1.20 -18.84
C LEU A 107 7.03 -1.06 -17.72
N SER A 108 8.19 -0.49 -18.04
CA SER A 108 9.22 -0.20 -17.03
C SER A 108 8.80 0.94 -16.10
N GLU A 109 9.28 0.93 -14.86
CA GLU A 109 8.94 1.95 -13.87
C GLU A 109 9.45 3.33 -14.30
N GLU A 110 10.59 3.38 -15.00
CA GLU A 110 11.15 4.61 -15.55
C GLU A 110 10.29 5.19 -16.69
N GLU A 111 9.75 4.33 -17.55
CA GLU A 111 8.82 4.75 -18.61
C GLU A 111 7.50 5.23 -18.03
N ALA A 112 6.97 4.53 -17.01
CA ALA A 112 5.75 4.94 -16.34
C ALA A 112 5.91 6.30 -15.65
N CYS A 113 7.03 6.55 -14.97
CA CYS A 113 7.34 7.85 -14.37
C CYS A 113 7.42 8.97 -15.42
N LYS A 114 8.04 8.70 -16.57
CA LYS A 114 8.14 9.65 -17.69
C LYS A 114 6.77 9.96 -18.28
N ILE A 115 5.91 8.97 -18.46
CA ILE A 115 4.54 9.14 -19.00
C ILE A 115 3.67 9.97 -18.06
N LEU A 116 3.81 9.77 -16.74
CA LEU A 116 3.06 10.53 -15.74
C LEU A 116 3.66 11.92 -15.45
N GLU A 117 4.71 12.32 -16.19
CA GLU A 117 5.41 13.60 -15.99
C GLU A 117 5.80 13.82 -14.52
N ILE A 118 6.11 12.74 -13.78
CA ILE A 118 6.53 12.83 -12.38
C ILE A 118 8.01 13.21 -12.39
N SER A 119 8.28 14.52 -12.24
CA SER A 119 9.63 15.01 -12.00
C SER A 119 10.01 14.78 -10.54
N ILE A 120 11.14 14.08 -10.34
CA ILE A 120 11.72 13.76 -9.03
C ILE A 120 12.21 15.03 -8.28
N ASP A 121 12.24 16.19 -8.94
CA ASP A 121 12.79 17.46 -8.43
C ASP A 121 11.80 18.35 -7.65
N GLU A 122 10.50 18.01 -7.54
CA GLU A 122 9.54 18.83 -6.79
C GLU A 122 9.43 18.48 -5.29
N VAL A 123 10.28 17.59 -4.77
CA VAL A 123 10.26 17.18 -3.35
C VAL A 123 10.89 18.20 -2.39
N SER A 124 11.57 19.24 -2.88
CA SER A 124 12.39 20.12 -2.02
C SER A 124 11.85 21.55 -1.80
N ARG A 125 10.57 21.86 -2.07
CA ARG A 125 10.08 23.26 -1.95
C ARG A 125 9.17 23.60 -0.78
N ASP A 126 8.62 22.65 -0.03
CA ASP A 126 7.63 22.97 1.02
C ASP A 126 8.08 22.79 2.49
N GLU A 127 9.35 22.51 2.79
CA GLU A 127 9.93 22.77 4.12
C GLU A 127 11.30 23.47 4.00
N ALA A 128 11.41 24.69 4.53
CA ALA A 128 12.52 25.66 4.41
C ALA A 128 13.80 25.28 5.22
N PRO A 129 14.93 26.07 5.30
CA PRO A 129 15.42 27.25 4.54
C PRO A 129 16.87 27.12 3.97
N LYS A 130 17.30 28.16 3.21
CA LYS A 130 18.59 28.38 2.50
C LYS A 130 19.90 28.06 3.27
N LYS A 131 20.90 27.45 2.59
CA LYS A 131 22.28 27.99 2.28
C LYS A 131 23.20 26.93 1.59
N PRO A 132 24.37 27.32 0.99
CA PRO A 132 24.66 27.06 -0.44
C PRO A 132 25.80 26.05 -0.75
N SER A 133 25.75 25.57 -2.01
CA SER A 133 26.84 25.25 -2.96
C SER A 133 28.09 24.46 -2.50
N PHE A 134 28.39 23.32 -3.14
CA PHE A 134 29.47 23.18 -4.15
C PHE A 134 29.59 21.72 -4.70
N GLU A 135 29.76 21.66 -6.02
CA GLU A 135 30.51 20.71 -6.88
C GLU A 135 30.28 19.18 -6.90
N SER A 136 29.62 18.76 -8.00
CA SER A 136 29.93 17.66 -8.94
C SER A 136 30.77 16.47 -8.47
N VAL A 137 30.12 15.30 -8.35
CA VAL A 137 30.62 14.02 -8.87
C VAL A 137 29.44 13.27 -9.49
N GLU A 138 29.63 12.80 -10.72
CA GLU A 138 28.72 11.94 -11.47
C GLU A 138 28.53 10.59 -10.74
N GLU A 139 27.48 10.50 -9.93
CA GLU A 139 26.93 9.21 -9.53
C GLU A 139 25.50 9.16 -10.07
N ILE A 140 25.26 8.23 -11.01
CA ILE A 140 23.93 7.88 -11.48
C ILE A 140 23.10 7.57 -10.22
N PRO A 141 22.17 8.44 -9.80
CA PRO A 141 21.44 8.19 -8.57
C PRO A 141 20.61 6.94 -8.80
N ASN A 142 20.68 6.00 -7.87
CA ASN A 142 20.04 4.71 -7.95
C ASN A 142 18.51 4.89 -7.92
N ILE A 143 17.91 5.09 -9.11
CA ILE A 143 16.49 5.40 -9.33
C ILE A 143 15.58 4.39 -8.63
N SER A 144 16.00 3.12 -8.57
CA SER A 144 15.29 2.04 -7.89
C SER A 144 15.04 2.31 -6.39
N LYS A 145 15.90 3.10 -5.73
CA LYS A 145 15.70 3.50 -4.32
C LYS A 145 14.82 4.76 -4.19
N GLN A 146 14.66 5.55 -5.25
CA GLN A 146 13.88 6.79 -5.24
C GLN A 146 12.40 6.58 -5.60
N ILE A 147 12.09 5.50 -6.32
CA ILE A 147 10.71 5.05 -6.59
C ILE A 147 9.99 4.62 -5.31
N GLU A 148 10.74 4.15 -4.30
CA GLU A 148 10.22 3.83 -2.97
C GLU A 148 9.65 5.05 -2.22
N TYR A 149 9.96 6.28 -2.67
CA TYR A 149 9.48 7.54 -2.08
C TYR A 149 8.45 8.29 -2.95
N ILE A 150 7.90 7.66 -3.99
CA ILE A 150 6.74 8.24 -4.67
C ILE A 150 5.55 8.16 -3.72
N ASP A 151 5.15 9.29 -3.18
CA ASP A 151 3.98 9.38 -2.31
C ASP A 151 2.70 9.08 -3.11
N GLU A 152 1.81 8.24 -2.55
CA GLU A 152 0.58 7.79 -3.19
C GLU A 152 -0.31 8.98 -3.57
N GLU A 153 -0.27 10.05 -2.77
CA GLU A 153 -0.99 11.29 -3.04
C GLU A 153 -0.43 12.04 -4.26
N LYS A 154 0.90 12.07 -4.42
CA LYS A 154 1.56 12.71 -5.57
C LYS A 154 1.24 11.96 -6.86
N LEU A 155 1.30 10.63 -6.83
CA LEU A 155 0.92 9.77 -7.96
C LEU A 155 -0.54 10.02 -8.37
N LYS A 156 -1.48 9.98 -7.41
CA LYS A 156 -2.90 10.26 -7.66
C LYS A 156 -3.13 11.66 -8.20
N ARG A 157 -2.41 12.67 -7.70
CA ARG A 157 -2.56 14.06 -8.15
C ARG A 157 -2.12 14.24 -9.60
N GLN A 158 -0.96 13.69 -9.99
CA GLN A 158 -0.47 13.78 -11.36
C GLN A 158 -1.35 13.00 -12.33
N TYR A 159 -1.78 11.79 -11.94
CA TYR A 159 -2.74 11.02 -12.74
C TYR A 159 -4.03 11.81 -12.98
N ARG A 160 -4.64 12.39 -11.95
CA ARG A 160 -5.88 13.20 -12.10
C ARG A 160 -5.67 14.39 -13.05
N LYS A 161 -4.53 15.08 -12.94
CA LYS A 161 -4.18 16.21 -13.82
C LYS A 161 -4.10 15.79 -15.29
N LEU A 162 -3.37 14.71 -15.58
CA LEU A 162 -3.19 14.20 -16.94
C LEU A 162 -4.46 13.55 -17.50
N ALA A 163 -5.20 12.80 -16.67
CA ALA A 163 -6.49 12.20 -17.03
C ALA A 163 -7.53 13.27 -17.40
N MET A 164 -7.57 14.41 -16.70
CA MET A 164 -8.44 15.53 -17.06
C MET A 164 -8.01 16.24 -18.36
N LYS A 165 -6.70 16.31 -18.63
CA LYS A 165 -6.13 16.94 -19.83
C LYS A 165 -6.41 16.13 -21.09
N TYR A 166 -6.19 14.81 -21.02
CA TYR A 166 -6.32 13.89 -22.15
C TYR A 166 -7.68 13.17 -22.20
N HIS A 167 -8.70 13.67 -21.50
CA HIS A 167 -9.98 12.99 -21.38
C HIS A 167 -10.63 12.76 -22.77
N PRO A 168 -11.05 11.52 -23.11
CA PRO A 168 -11.49 11.16 -24.47
C PRO A 168 -12.75 11.91 -24.95
N ASN A 169 -13.54 12.47 -24.03
CA ASN A 169 -14.69 13.33 -24.34
C ASN A 169 -14.30 14.74 -24.86
N LYS A 170 -13.09 15.22 -24.55
CA LYS A 170 -12.62 16.55 -24.99
C LYS A 170 -11.70 16.46 -26.21
N ASN A 171 -10.83 15.44 -26.25
CA ASN A 171 -9.86 15.23 -27.33
C ASN A 171 -9.92 13.77 -27.83
N PRO A 172 -10.76 13.45 -28.83
CA PRO A 172 -10.91 12.08 -29.34
C PRO A 172 -9.63 11.52 -29.98
N GLU A 173 -8.74 12.37 -30.50
CA GLU A 173 -7.43 11.96 -31.06
C GLU A 173 -6.38 11.63 -29.98
N GLU A 174 -6.56 12.11 -28.75
CA GLU A 174 -5.58 11.91 -27.66
C GLU A 174 -5.93 10.72 -26.75
N ARG A 175 -6.86 9.86 -27.19
CA ARG A 175 -7.27 8.65 -26.48
C ARG A 175 -6.10 7.71 -26.18
N GLU A 176 -5.14 7.59 -27.10
CA GLU A 176 -3.95 6.76 -26.90
C GLU A 176 -3.07 7.29 -25.77
N LYS A 177 -2.94 8.62 -25.63
CA LYS A 177 -2.20 9.25 -24.53
C LYS A 177 -2.90 9.01 -23.19
N PHE A 178 -4.24 9.08 -23.16
CA PHE A 178 -5.01 8.75 -21.96
C PHE A 178 -4.80 7.29 -21.52
N LEU A 179 -4.84 6.35 -22.47
CA LEU A 179 -4.55 4.93 -22.21
C LEU A 179 -3.12 4.72 -21.70
N ALA A 180 -2.13 5.41 -22.27
CA ALA A 180 -0.75 5.35 -21.80
C ALA A 180 -0.61 5.89 -20.37
N VAL A 181 -1.27 7.02 -20.06
CA VAL A 181 -1.30 7.61 -18.70
C VAL A 181 -1.97 6.66 -17.70
N GLN A 182 -3.08 6.02 -18.10
CA GLN A 182 -3.76 5.04 -17.25
C GLN A 182 -2.88 3.82 -16.99
N ASN A 183 -2.27 3.26 -18.04
CA ASN A 183 -1.38 2.10 -17.92
C ASN A 183 -0.15 2.43 -17.05
N ALA A 184 0.44 3.62 -17.21
CA ALA A 184 1.55 4.08 -16.38
C ALA A 184 1.16 4.24 -14.90
N TYR A 185 -0.04 4.77 -14.62
CA TYR A 185 -0.55 4.88 -13.26
C TYR A 185 -0.79 3.51 -12.63
N GLU A 186 -1.43 2.58 -13.37
CA GLU A 186 -1.65 1.21 -12.90
C GLU A 186 -0.32 0.48 -12.64
N CYS A 187 0.66 0.63 -13.54
CA CYS A 187 2.00 0.07 -13.38
C CYS A 187 2.70 0.56 -12.10
N LEU A 188 2.75 1.88 -11.89
CA LEU A 188 3.38 2.46 -10.70
C LEU A 188 2.59 2.13 -9.43
N GLN A 189 1.26 2.06 -9.50
CA GLN A 189 0.43 1.66 -8.36
C GLN A 189 0.71 0.20 -7.95
N VAL A 190 0.85 -0.72 -8.92
CA VAL A 190 1.22 -2.14 -8.67
C VAL A 190 2.63 -2.24 -8.12
N THR A 191 3.59 -1.48 -8.67
CA THR A 191 4.97 -1.38 -8.17
C THR A 191 5.01 -0.88 -6.72
N MET A 192 4.31 0.21 -6.40
CA MET A 192 4.29 0.78 -5.05
C MET A 192 3.70 -0.17 -4.01
N GLN A 193 2.76 -1.02 -4.41
CA GLN A 193 2.20 -2.07 -3.57
C GLN A 193 3.11 -3.32 -3.48
N GLY A 194 4.26 -3.32 -4.18
CA GLY A 194 5.16 -4.46 -4.25
C GLY A 194 4.50 -5.68 -4.89
N LEU A 195 3.62 -5.47 -5.88
CA LEU A 195 2.84 -6.52 -6.53
C LEU A 195 3.36 -6.89 -7.93
N GLN A 196 4.59 -6.49 -8.26
CA GLN A 196 5.23 -6.78 -9.55
C GLN A 196 5.59 -8.26 -9.68
N GLY A 197 4.85 -8.98 -10.52
CA GLY A 197 5.06 -10.42 -10.73
C GLY A 197 4.89 -11.27 -9.45
N PRO A 198 5.30 -12.55 -9.49
CA PRO A 198 5.26 -13.43 -8.33
C PRO A 198 6.21 -12.92 -7.24
N GLN A 199 5.67 -12.66 -6.06
CA GLN A 199 6.45 -12.16 -4.94
C GLN A 199 7.16 -13.31 -4.23
N THR A 200 8.50 -13.32 -4.26
CA THR A 200 9.32 -14.39 -3.67
C THR A 200 8.98 -14.64 -2.20
N TRP A 201 8.76 -13.57 -1.42
CA TRP A 201 8.39 -13.70 -0.01
C TRP A 201 7.00 -14.32 0.18
N ARG A 202 6.03 -14.00 -0.70
CA ARG A 202 4.70 -14.63 -0.69
C ARG A 202 4.79 -16.11 -1.03
N LEU A 203 5.54 -16.45 -2.07
CA LEU A 203 5.78 -17.84 -2.46
C LEU A 203 6.43 -18.63 -1.31
N LEU A 204 7.41 -18.05 -0.61
CA LEU A 204 8.03 -18.70 0.56
C LEU A 204 7.02 -18.95 1.69
N LEU A 205 6.14 -17.99 2.01
CA LEU A 205 5.10 -18.18 3.02
C LEU A 205 4.08 -19.25 2.59
N LEU A 206 3.66 -19.24 1.32
CA LEU A 206 2.73 -20.22 0.77
C LEU A 206 3.34 -21.62 0.66
N LEU A 207 4.66 -21.75 0.51
CA LEU A 207 5.36 -23.04 0.52
C LEU A 207 5.53 -23.60 1.93
N LYS A 208 5.61 -22.73 2.93
CA LYS A 208 5.72 -23.14 4.33
C LYS A 208 4.38 -23.59 4.90
N GLY A 209 3.27 -22.92 4.56
CA GLY A 209 1.92 -23.24 5.01
C GLY A 209 1.48 -24.73 4.93
N PRO A 210 1.71 -25.47 3.83
CA PRO A 210 1.28 -26.85 3.66
C PRO A 210 2.06 -27.84 4.55
N VAL A 211 3.31 -27.51 4.89
CA VAL A 211 4.15 -28.34 5.77
C VAL A 211 3.57 -28.42 7.19
N TYR A 212 2.79 -27.41 7.59
CA TYR A 212 2.13 -27.37 8.90
C TYR A 212 0.77 -28.06 8.95
N SER A 213 0.20 -28.45 7.80
CA SER A 213 -1.13 -29.08 7.71
C SER A 213 -1.07 -30.63 7.71
N ILE A 214 0.13 -31.22 7.74
CA ILE A 214 0.39 -32.67 7.73
C ILE A 214 1.03 -33.06 9.05
#